data_AF-A0A914DI06-F1
#
_entry.id   AF-A0A914DI06-F1
#
_cell.length_a   1.000
_cell.length_b   1.000
_cell.length_c   1.000
_cell.angle_alpha   90.00
_cell.angle_beta   90.00
_cell.angle_gamma   90.00
#
_symmetry.space_group_name_H-M   'P 1'
#
loop_
_entity.id
_entity.type
_entity.pdbx_description
1 polymer ?
#
loop_
_entity_poly.entity_id
_entity_poly.type
_entity_poly.pdbx_seq_one_letter_code
_entity_poly.pdbx_strand_id
1 'polypeptide(L)'
;MGLREDCREQHGKDIIENVLAYRVGAFYQCCEFCKETDGCKAYTWYEYDGGMCYLKYAIGPIGTKANWTTASNYCKELGSILTSISDKHDNDFITNISEPYKESQVWIGLYKLNSEQIREAKQSNKDVHDDGWAFIDSGWSYRNWHIGEPSGDGDCGTIGWSDYKDQWNDAPCDGIYTFICQKTPDLSHERDMLNPGACCDLGD
;
A
#
# COMPACT_ATOMS: atom_id res chain seq x y z
N MET A 1 -9.00 -35.98 -0.71
CA MET A 1 -8.83 -34.68 -0.03
C MET A 1 -7.71 -33.94 -0.75
N GLY A 2 -8.07 -33.07 -1.70
CA GLY A 2 -7.08 -32.34 -2.51
C GLY A 2 -6.53 -31.16 -1.74
N LEU A 3 -5.21 -31.09 -1.62
CA LEU A 3 -4.49 -29.90 -1.17
C LEU A 3 -4.86 -28.77 -2.17
N ARG A 4 -5.35 -27.62 -1.68
CA ARG A 4 -5.54 -26.45 -2.56
C ARG A 4 -4.16 -26.04 -3.10
N GLU A 5 -4.01 -26.05 -4.43
CA GLU A 5 -2.79 -25.73 -5.18
C GLU A 5 -2.49 -24.21 -5.28
N ASP A 6 -2.93 -23.35 -4.35
CA ASP A 6 -3.08 -21.92 -4.68
C ASP A 6 -2.23 -20.98 -3.82
N CYS A 7 -0.93 -21.24 -3.79
CA CYS A 7 0.00 -20.38 -3.07
C CYS A 7 1.27 -20.16 -3.88
N ARG A 8 1.16 -19.31 -4.91
CA ARG A 8 2.27 -19.04 -5.85
C ARG A 8 2.91 -17.71 -5.51
N GLU A 9 4.19 -17.76 -5.16
CA GLU A 9 5.05 -16.58 -5.16
C GLU A 9 5.09 -16.00 -6.58
N GLN A 10 4.84 -14.69 -6.70
CA GLN A 10 4.90 -14.00 -7.99
C GLN A 10 5.86 -12.81 -7.90
N HIS A 11 6.92 -12.87 -8.69
CA HIS A 11 7.79 -11.74 -8.99
C HIS A 11 7.32 -11.06 -10.28
N GLY A 12 7.19 -9.73 -10.27
CA GLY A 12 6.90 -8.96 -11.48
C GLY A 12 5.58 -9.26 -12.20
N LYS A 13 4.59 -9.88 -11.52
CA LYS A 13 3.21 -10.08 -12.00
C LYS A 13 2.22 -9.54 -10.96
N ASP A 14 1.17 -8.88 -11.44
CA ASP A 14 0.54 -7.74 -10.75
C ASP A 14 -0.11 -7.96 -9.40
N ILE A 15 -0.02 -6.86 -8.65
CA ILE A 15 -0.93 -6.38 -7.64
C ILE A 15 -2.14 -5.80 -8.37
N ILE A 16 -3.16 -6.61 -8.57
CA ILE A 16 -4.51 -6.10 -8.81
C ILE A 16 -5.23 -6.42 -7.52
N GLU A 17 -5.67 -5.38 -6.82
CA GLU A 17 -6.55 -5.46 -5.67
C GLU A 17 -5.90 -5.89 -4.34
N ASN A 18 -6.08 -4.99 -3.36
CA ASN A 18 -5.90 -5.16 -1.92
C ASN A 18 -4.59 -5.80 -1.49
N VAL A 19 -3.61 -5.00 -1.08
CA VAL A 19 -2.41 -5.52 -0.44
C VAL A 19 -2.55 -5.50 1.07
N LEU A 20 -2.52 -6.66 1.73
CA LEU A 20 -2.26 -6.77 3.17
C LEU A 20 -0.77 -7.04 3.38
N ALA A 21 -0.13 -6.27 4.26
CA ALA A 21 1.28 -6.40 4.58
C ALA A 21 1.48 -7.06 5.96
N TYR A 22 2.34 -8.07 6.04
CA TYR A 22 2.74 -8.75 7.27
C TYR A 22 4.25 -8.81 7.36
N ARG A 23 4.83 -8.42 8.50
CA ARG A 23 6.25 -8.72 8.77
C ARG A 23 6.36 -10.18 9.18
N VAL A 24 7.10 -10.96 8.40
CA VAL A 24 7.34 -12.38 8.67
C VAL A 24 8.82 -12.65 8.49
N GLY A 25 9.39 -13.70 9.07
CA GLY A 25 10.83 -13.98 9.02
C GLY A 25 11.30 -14.79 7.80
N ALA A 26 10.37 -15.39 7.05
CA ALA A 26 10.68 -16.24 5.89
C ALA A 26 9.55 -16.28 4.85
N PHE A 27 9.92 -16.47 3.58
CA PHE A 27 9.00 -16.48 2.43
C PHE A 27 7.87 -17.50 2.56
N TYR A 28 8.09 -18.67 3.17
CA TYR A 28 7.04 -19.69 3.31
C TYR A 28 5.91 -19.21 4.24
N GLN A 29 6.18 -18.30 5.17
CA GLN A 29 5.15 -17.77 6.07
C GLN A 29 4.13 -16.93 5.31
N CYS A 30 4.54 -16.25 4.24
CA CYS A 30 3.60 -15.60 3.34
C CYS A 30 2.53 -16.54 2.81
N CYS A 31 2.97 -17.76 2.51
CA CYS A 31 2.10 -18.74 1.94
C CYS A 31 1.04 -19.20 2.93
N GLU A 32 1.43 -19.36 4.19
CA GLU A 32 0.50 -19.68 5.28
C GLU A 32 -0.49 -18.54 5.52
N PHE A 33 0.00 -17.28 5.62
CA PHE A 33 -0.89 -16.12 5.73
C PHE A 33 -1.86 -16.00 4.55
N CYS A 34 -1.43 -16.30 3.33
CA CYS A 34 -2.31 -16.31 2.18
C CYS A 34 -3.38 -17.40 2.27
N LYS A 35 -3.03 -18.61 2.72
CA LYS A 35 -4.01 -19.69 2.90
C LYS A 35 -5.06 -19.38 3.96
N GLU A 36 -4.67 -18.64 5.01
CA GLU A 36 -5.54 -18.24 6.12
C GLU A 36 -6.38 -17.01 5.81
N THR A 37 -5.91 -16.16 4.89
CA THR A 37 -6.60 -14.95 4.48
C THR A 37 -7.64 -15.27 3.42
N ASP A 38 -8.92 -15.20 3.79
CA ASP A 38 -10.02 -15.40 2.84
C ASP A 38 -9.89 -14.47 1.63
N GLY A 39 -9.99 -15.03 0.42
CA GLY A 39 -9.82 -14.30 -0.83
C GLY A 39 -8.37 -14.03 -1.28
N CYS A 40 -7.34 -14.39 -0.51
CA CYS A 40 -5.96 -14.30 -1.00
C CYS A 40 -5.72 -15.33 -2.12
N LYS A 41 -5.04 -14.89 -3.18
CA LYS A 41 -4.73 -15.68 -4.38
C LYS A 41 -3.23 -15.80 -4.65
N ALA A 42 -2.43 -14.84 -4.19
CA ALA A 42 -0.98 -14.83 -4.35
C ALA A 42 -0.29 -13.98 -3.28
N TYR A 43 1.04 -14.02 -3.23
CA TYR A 43 1.83 -13.13 -2.38
C TYR A 43 3.10 -12.67 -3.07
N THR A 44 3.68 -11.59 -2.55
CA THR A 44 5.07 -11.19 -2.82
C THR A 44 5.83 -11.14 -1.50
N TRP A 45 6.99 -11.79 -1.48
CA TRP A 45 7.92 -11.77 -0.37
C TRP A 45 9.09 -10.85 -0.69
N TYR A 46 9.52 -10.05 0.29
CA TYR A 46 10.70 -9.20 0.18
C TYR A 46 11.61 -9.42 1.40
N GLU A 47 12.85 -9.86 1.14
CA GLU A 47 13.80 -10.33 2.16
C GLU A 47 14.45 -9.19 2.98
N TYR A 48 14.24 -7.93 2.60
CA TYR A 48 14.87 -6.78 3.26
C TYR A 48 14.32 -6.55 4.68
N ASP A 49 15.24 -6.30 5.63
CA ASP A 49 14.95 -6.02 7.05
C ASP A 49 14.07 -7.07 7.75
N GLY A 50 14.48 -8.33 7.67
CA GLY A 50 13.83 -9.40 8.42
C GLY A 50 12.52 -9.89 7.80
N GLY A 51 12.11 -9.36 6.65
CA GLY A 51 11.15 -10.00 5.76
C GLY A 51 9.73 -9.42 5.79
N MET A 52 9.21 -9.05 4.63
CA MET A 52 7.85 -8.54 4.48
C MET A 52 7.05 -9.35 3.48
N CYS A 53 5.83 -9.66 3.87
CA CYS A 53 4.87 -10.40 3.10
C CYS A 53 3.70 -9.54 2.66
N TYR A 54 3.42 -9.53 1.36
CA TYR A 54 2.33 -8.76 0.79
C TYR A 54 1.36 -9.69 0.09
N LEU A 55 0.19 -9.91 0.69
CA LEU A 55 -0.87 -10.77 0.17
C LEU A 55 -1.64 -10.06 -0.95
N LYS A 56 -2.06 -10.82 -1.96
CA LYS A 56 -2.75 -10.33 -3.15
C LYS A 56 -4.09 -11.02 -3.31
N TYR A 57 -5.15 -10.26 -3.58
CA TYR A 57 -6.51 -10.79 -3.72
C TYR A 57 -6.95 -10.99 -5.17
N ALA A 58 -6.20 -10.45 -6.15
CA ALA A 58 -6.33 -10.81 -7.55
C ALA A 58 -4.98 -11.07 -8.23
N ILE A 59 -5.05 -11.84 -9.32
CA ILE A 59 -3.96 -12.07 -10.25
C ILE A 59 -4.53 -11.69 -11.62
N GLY A 60 -3.98 -10.67 -12.26
CA GLY A 60 -4.50 -10.21 -13.55
C GLY A 60 -3.49 -9.35 -14.32
N PRO A 61 -3.85 -8.86 -15.52
CA PRO A 61 -2.97 -8.06 -16.35
C PRO A 61 -2.79 -6.62 -15.83
N ILE A 62 -1.54 -6.18 -15.77
CA ILE A 62 -1.07 -4.79 -15.60
C ILE A 62 -2.05 -3.77 -16.20
N GLY A 63 -2.42 -2.74 -15.44
CA GLY A 63 -2.72 -1.44 -16.06
C GLY A 63 -4.15 -0.91 -15.99
N THR A 64 -4.88 -1.12 -14.89
CA THR A 64 -6.01 -0.22 -14.61
C THR A 64 -5.44 1.16 -14.30
N LYS A 65 -5.61 2.09 -15.24
CA LYS A 65 -5.25 3.50 -15.04
C LYS A 65 -6.49 4.32 -14.79
N ALA A 66 -6.41 5.25 -13.86
CA ALA A 66 -7.51 6.13 -13.51
C ALA A 66 -6.97 7.48 -13.01
N ASN A 67 -7.86 8.46 -12.88
CA ASN A 67 -7.56 9.64 -12.09
C ASN A 67 -7.52 9.29 -10.60
N TRP A 68 -6.90 10.15 -9.79
CA TRP A 68 -6.66 9.86 -8.38
C TRP A 68 -7.96 9.60 -7.62
N THR A 69 -9.02 10.37 -7.89
CA THR A 69 -10.33 10.20 -7.25
C THR A 69 -10.98 8.86 -7.59
N THR A 70 -10.98 8.48 -8.86
CA THR A 70 -11.52 7.20 -9.33
C THR A 70 -10.71 6.04 -8.76
N ALA A 71 -9.37 6.14 -8.73
CA ALA A 71 -8.49 5.16 -8.12
C ALA A 71 -8.76 5.00 -6.60
N SER A 72 -8.86 6.12 -5.89
CA SER A 72 -9.19 6.17 -4.46
C SER A 72 -10.54 5.51 -4.16
N ASN A 73 -11.58 5.84 -4.96
CA ASN A 73 -12.90 5.24 -4.79
C ASN A 73 -12.91 3.75 -5.11
N TYR A 74 -12.19 3.33 -6.15
CA TYR A 74 -12.03 1.91 -6.45
C TYR A 74 -11.39 1.15 -5.29
N CYS A 75 -10.31 1.67 -4.69
CA CYS A 75 -9.73 1.04 -3.48
C CYS A 75 -10.73 1.01 -2.32
N LYS A 76 -11.51 2.07 -2.10
CA LYS A 76 -12.54 2.12 -1.05
C LYS A 76 -13.65 1.09 -1.26
N GLU A 77 -14.13 0.91 -2.49
CA GLU A 77 -15.14 -0.11 -2.84
C GLU A 77 -14.65 -1.53 -2.55
N LEU A 78 -13.33 -1.75 -2.54
CA LEU A 78 -12.69 -3.01 -2.17
C LEU A 78 -12.41 -3.15 -0.67
N GLY A 79 -12.88 -2.20 0.17
CA GLY A 79 -12.61 -2.18 1.61
C GLY A 79 -11.14 -1.87 1.93
N SER A 80 -10.53 -0.99 1.15
CA SER A 80 -9.11 -0.70 1.12
C SER A 80 -8.88 0.79 0.84
N ILE A 81 -7.63 1.23 0.74
CA ILE A 81 -7.25 2.62 0.43
C ILE A 81 -6.17 2.65 -0.65
N LEU A 82 -5.92 3.82 -1.27
CA LEU A 82 -4.67 3.98 -2.02
C LEU A 82 -3.50 3.84 -1.06
N THR A 83 -2.43 3.19 -1.51
CA THR A 83 -1.29 2.82 -0.65
C THR A 83 -0.65 4.03 -0.01
N SER A 84 -0.32 3.90 1.27
CA SER A 84 0.42 4.91 2.01
C SER A 84 1.85 4.44 2.25
N ILE A 85 2.76 5.41 2.39
CA ILE A 85 4.18 5.13 2.58
C ILE A 85 4.58 5.71 3.93
N SER A 86 4.75 4.84 4.92
CA SER A 86 5.02 5.24 6.30
C SER A 86 6.51 5.27 6.65
N ASP A 87 7.34 4.55 5.87
CA ASP A 87 8.78 4.46 6.00
C ASP A 87 9.50 4.11 4.68
N LYS A 88 10.82 3.92 4.74
CA LYS A 88 11.64 3.53 3.58
C LYS A 88 11.30 2.12 3.06
N HIS A 89 10.85 1.20 3.92
CA HIS A 89 10.53 -0.16 3.50
C HIS A 89 9.31 -0.16 2.60
N ASP A 90 8.26 0.56 2.99
CA ASP A 90 7.09 0.79 2.15
C ASP A 90 7.51 1.40 0.81
N ASN A 91 8.36 2.43 0.84
CA ASN A 91 8.79 3.13 -0.37
C ASN A 91 9.52 2.20 -1.36
N ASP A 92 10.52 1.46 -0.87
CA ASP A 92 11.31 0.52 -1.68
C ASP A 92 10.42 -0.59 -2.25
N PHE A 93 9.46 -1.08 -1.45
CA PHE A 93 8.51 -2.10 -1.90
C PHE A 93 7.61 -1.58 -3.00
N ILE A 94 6.92 -0.45 -2.78
CA ILE A 94 6.02 0.17 -3.77
C ILE A 94 6.79 0.46 -5.08
N THR A 95 8.04 0.91 -4.98
CA THR A 95 8.94 1.09 -6.13
C THR A 95 9.18 -0.21 -6.90
N ASN A 96 9.57 -1.27 -6.19
CA ASN A 96 9.90 -2.56 -6.79
C ASN A 96 8.67 -3.19 -7.47
N ILE A 97 7.52 -3.19 -6.78
CA ILE A 97 6.30 -3.73 -7.38
C ILE A 97 5.77 -2.87 -8.53
N SER A 98 6.21 -1.62 -8.62
CA SER A 98 5.92 -0.72 -9.72
C SER A 98 6.88 -0.87 -10.91
N GLU A 99 8.01 -1.57 -10.74
CA GLU A 99 9.01 -1.77 -11.80
C GLU A 99 8.42 -2.38 -13.09
N PRO A 100 7.49 -3.37 -13.04
CA PRO A 100 6.86 -3.92 -14.24
C PRO A 100 6.08 -2.89 -15.06
N TYR A 101 5.69 -1.75 -14.47
CA TYR A 101 4.97 -0.68 -15.18
C TYR A 101 5.87 0.15 -16.10
N LYS A 102 7.21 -0.03 -16.01
CA LYS A 102 8.32 0.45 -16.84
C LYS A 102 8.42 1.95 -17.17
N GLU A 103 7.34 2.71 -17.21
CA GLU A 103 7.30 4.11 -17.67
C GLU A 103 6.20 4.97 -17.02
N SER A 104 5.47 4.45 -16.01
CA SER A 104 4.35 5.21 -15.42
C SER A 104 4.64 5.66 -14.00
N GLN A 105 4.37 6.94 -13.74
CA GLN A 105 3.96 7.39 -12.42
C GLN A 105 2.84 6.47 -11.90
N VAL A 106 2.86 6.19 -10.61
CA VAL A 106 1.87 5.36 -9.93
C VAL A 106 1.23 6.20 -8.84
N TRP A 107 -0.10 6.27 -8.83
CA TRP A 107 -0.83 6.94 -7.77
C TRP A 107 -0.61 6.24 -6.43
N ILE A 108 -0.28 7.05 -5.43
CA ILE A 108 -0.24 6.69 -4.02
C ILE A 108 -1.30 7.49 -3.27
N GLY A 109 -1.59 7.10 -2.03
CA GLY A 109 -2.59 7.72 -1.15
C GLY A 109 -2.19 9.08 -0.61
N LEU A 110 -1.26 9.78 -1.26
CA LEU A 110 -0.79 11.10 -0.87
C LEU A 110 -1.61 12.18 -1.58
N TYR A 111 -2.10 13.17 -0.84
CA TYR A 111 -2.90 14.27 -1.39
C TYR A 111 -2.78 15.52 -0.52
N LYS A 112 -3.06 16.67 -1.13
CA LYS A 112 -3.05 17.96 -0.46
C LYS A 112 -4.42 18.24 0.16
N LEU A 113 -4.41 18.51 1.45
CA LEU A 113 -5.60 18.86 2.22
C LEU A 113 -5.95 20.33 2.01
N ASN A 114 -7.24 20.61 1.88
CA ASN A 114 -7.74 21.98 1.95
C ASN A 114 -7.76 22.50 3.40
N SER A 115 -7.98 23.81 3.59
CA SER A 115 -7.94 24.46 4.91
C SER A 115 -8.88 23.84 5.95
N GLU A 116 -10.03 23.31 5.52
CA GLU A 116 -10.99 22.65 6.41
C GLU A 116 -10.48 21.27 6.84
N GLN A 117 -10.00 20.47 5.89
CA GLN A 117 -9.41 19.16 6.16
C GLN A 117 -8.16 19.26 7.05
N ILE A 118 -7.32 20.29 6.87
CA ILE A 118 -6.18 20.56 7.75
C ILE A 118 -6.66 20.82 9.18
N ARG A 119 -7.73 21.62 9.35
CA ARG A 119 -8.29 21.93 10.67
C ARG A 119 -8.80 20.66 11.35
N GLU A 120 -9.49 19.79 10.62
CA GLU A 120 -10.00 18.52 11.13
C GLU A 120 -8.89 17.54 11.50
N ALA A 121 -7.90 17.38 10.63
CA ALA A 121 -6.75 16.50 10.87
C ALA A 121 -5.95 16.93 12.12
N LYS A 122 -5.73 18.24 12.30
CA LYS A 122 -5.09 18.79 13.51
C LYS A 122 -5.91 18.54 14.78
N GLN A 123 -7.24 18.53 14.68
CA GLN A 123 -8.12 18.23 15.82
C GLN A 123 -8.11 16.74 16.19
N SER A 124 -7.84 15.86 15.22
CA SER A 124 -7.78 14.41 15.43
C SER A 124 -6.36 13.88 15.70
N ASN A 125 -5.39 14.75 15.96
CA ASN A 125 -3.96 14.38 16.11
C ASN A 125 -3.39 13.64 14.89
N LYS A 126 -3.98 13.80 13.71
CA LYS A 126 -3.41 13.25 12.48
C LYS A 126 -2.23 14.11 12.05
N ASP A 127 -1.09 13.47 11.78
CA ASP A 127 0.10 14.14 11.26
C ASP A 127 -0.18 14.69 9.86
N VAL A 128 -0.02 16.00 9.70
CA VAL A 128 -0.19 16.74 8.44
C VAL A 128 1.01 17.65 8.27
N HIS A 129 1.53 17.74 7.05
CA HIS A 129 2.63 18.65 6.77
C HIS A 129 2.21 20.12 6.84
N ASP A 130 3.17 21.01 7.04
CA ASP A 130 2.92 22.46 7.12
C ASP A 130 2.34 23.05 5.82
N ASP A 131 2.56 22.42 4.67
CA ASP A 131 2.00 22.81 3.37
C ASP A 131 0.69 22.06 3.00
N GLY A 132 0.15 21.25 3.92
CA GLY A 132 -1.13 20.58 3.78
C GLY A 132 -1.09 19.16 3.22
N TRP A 133 0.08 18.60 2.89
CA TRP A 133 0.14 17.21 2.42
C TRP A 133 -0.05 16.18 3.54
N ALA A 134 -0.77 15.09 3.23
CA ALA A 134 -0.93 13.94 4.10
C ALA A 134 -1.26 12.66 3.31
N PHE A 135 -0.92 11.50 3.88
CA PHE A 135 -1.46 10.23 3.41
C PHE A 135 -2.92 10.02 3.88
N ILE A 136 -3.69 9.21 3.15
CA ILE A 136 -5.12 8.94 3.43
C ILE A 136 -5.33 8.40 4.87
N ASP A 137 -4.45 7.55 5.39
CA ASP A 137 -4.57 6.87 6.69
C ASP A 137 -3.49 7.25 7.71
N SER A 138 -2.21 7.20 7.34
CA SER A 138 -1.06 7.17 8.27
C SER A 138 -0.50 8.55 8.65
N GLY A 139 -0.96 9.61 7.99
CA GLY A 139 -0.48 10.97 8.25
C GLY A 139 0.80 11.29 7.48
N TRP A 140 1.83 11.81 8.15
CA TRP A 140 3.00 12.45 7.53
C TRP A 140 4.33 12.12 8.25
N SER A 141 4.71 10.84 8.30
CA SER A 141 5.89 10.34 9.04
C SER A 141 7.16 10.18 8.19
N TYR A 142 7.03 9.91 6.90
CA TYR A 142 8.13 9.65 5.98
C TYR A 142 8.00 10.51 4.72
N ARG A 143 9.14 10.78 4.06
CA ARG A 143 9.22 11.70 2.90
C ARG A 143 10.26 11.19 1.92
N ASN A 144 9.88 11.11 0.65
CA ASN A 144 10.81 10.82 -0.43
C ASN A 144 10.51 11.62 -1.70
N TRP A 145 10.21 12.90 -1.56
CA TRP A 145 10.01 13.80 -2.69
C TRP A 145 11.21 13.80 -3.64
N HIS A 146 10.93 13.84 -4.93
CA HIS A 146 11.94 14.10 -5.95
C HIS A 146 12.52 15.51 -5.76
N ILE A 147 13.74 15.73 -6.25
CA ILE A 147 14.38 17.04 -6.12
C ILE A 147 13.56 18.11 -6.86
N GLY A 148 13.10 19.12 -6.12
CA GLY A 148 12.21 20.16 -6.65
C GLY A 148 10.73 19.93 -6.39
N GLU A 149 10.35 18.77 -5.85
CA GLU A 149 8.97 18.46 -5.47
C GLU A 149 8.69 18.70 -3.97
N PRO A 150 7.44 19.01 -3.60
CA PRO A 150 6.32 19.30 -4.50
C PRO A 150 6.50 20.65 -5.21
N SER A 151 6.29 20.68 -6.53
CA SER A 151 6.47 21.86 -7.39
C SER A 151 5.22 22.76 -7.43
N GLY A 152 4.08 22.23 -7.00
CA GLY A 152 2.79 22.92 -6.93
C GLY A 152 1.98 22.84 -8.21
N ASP A 153 2.33 21.94 -9.14
CA ASP A 153 1.54 21.69 -10.35
C ASP A 153 0.38 20.69 -10.11
N GLY A 154 0.31 20.11 -8.90
CA GLY A 154 -0.69 19.13 -8.52
C GLY A 154 -1.03 19.09 -7.03
N ASP A 155 -2.15 18.44 -6.73
CA ASP A 155 -2.62 18.21 -5.35
C ASP A 155 -2.71 16.71 -5.01
N CYS A 156 -2.22 15.83 -5.88
CA CYS A 156 -2.22 14.38 -5.72
C CYS A 156 -0.82 13.81 -5.92
N GLY A 157 -0.41 12.86 -5.08
CA GLY A 157 0.96 12.34 -5.09
C GLY A 157 1.11 11.06 -5.90
N THR A 158 2.23 10.97 -6.62
CA THR A 158 2.68 9.79 -7.36
C THR A 158 4.06 9.34 -6.89
N ILE A 159 4.43 8.10 -7.21
CA ILE A 159 5.79 7.57 -7.15
C ILE A 159 6.18 7.00 -8.53
N GLY A 160 7.47 6.97 -8.87
CA GLY A 160 7.93 6.25 -10.06
C GLY A 160 8.03 7.09 -11.34
N TRP A 161 8.67 8.26 -11.28
CA TRP A 161 8.81 9.16 -12.42
C TRP A 161 10.20 9.05 -13.08
N SER A 162 10.24 8.64 -14.35
CA SER A 162 11.48 8.61 -15.17
C SER A 162 12.61 7.79 -14.51
N ASP A 163 13.84 8.32 -14.45
CA ASP A 163 14.98 7.73 -13.75
C ASP A 163 14.84 7.75 -12.21
N TYR A 164 13.85 8.47 -11.66
CA TYR A 164 13.59 8.65 -10.24
C TYR A 164 12.49 7.72 -9.75
N LYS A 165 12.74 6.42 -9.90
CA LYS A 165 11.74 5.37 -9.70
C LYS A 165 11.18 5.28 -8.27
N ASP A 166 11.96 5.72 -7.29
CA ASP A 166 11.61 5.63 -5.87
C ASP A 166 11.09 6.93 -5.26
N GLN A 167 11.14 8.04 -6.00
CA GLN A 167 10.83 9.36 -5.49
C GLN A 167 9.41 9.84 -5.85
N TRP A 168 8.89 10.75 -5.04
CA TRP A 168 7.51 11.24 -5.15
C TRP A 168 7.40 12.52 -5.96
N ASN A 169 6.26 12.70 -6.59
CA ASN A 169 5.93 13.87 -7.40
C ASN A 169 4.47 14.28 -7.14
N ASP A 170 4.20 15.58 -6.97
CA ASP A 170 2.83 16.09 -7.02
C ASP A 170 2.40 16.16 -8.48
N ALA A 171 1.15 15.77 -8.73
CA ALA A 171 0.61 15.69 -10.07
C ALA A 171 -0.84 16.16 -10.08
N PRO A 172 -1.30 16.72 -11.22
CA PRO A 172 -2.70 17.03 -11.42
C PRO A 172 -3.58 15.80 -11.14
N CYS A 173 -4.55 15.93 -10.25
CA CYS A 173 -5.36 14.81 -9.77
C CYS A 173 -6.19 14.13 -10.87
N ASP A 174 -6.39 14.79 -12.01
CA ASP A 174 -7.05 14.27 -13.21
C ASP A 174 -6.13 13.44 -14.13
N GLY A 175 -4.82 13.38 -13.83
CA GLY A 175 -3.84 12.54 -14.50
C GLY A 175 -4.23 11.06 -14.48
N ILE A 176 -3.93 10.32 -15.55
CA ILE A 176 -4.38 8.94 -15.71
C ILE A 176 -3.20 7.98 -15.50
N TYR A 177 -3.08 7.46 -14.29
CA TYR A 177 -1.96 6.63 -13.86
C TYR A 177 -2.42 5.30 -13.28
N THR A 178 -1.51 4.33 -13.29
CA THR A 178 -1.66 3.08 -12.54
C THR A 178 -1.74 3.41 -11.05
N PHE A 179 -2.38 2.57 -10.25
CA PHE A 179 -2.53 2.81 -8.82
C PHE A 179 -2.46 1.52 -8.03
N ILE A 180 -2.05 1.62 -6.75
CA ILE A 180 -1.92 0.47 -5.85
C ILE A 180 -2.84 0.67 -4.65
N CYS A 181 -3.69 -0.34 -4.39
CA CYS A 181 -4.54 -0.36 -3.20
C CYS A 181 -3.86 -1.12 -2.05
N GLN A 182 -3.93 -0.57 -0.84
CA GLN A 182 -3.46 -1.17 0.40
C GLN A 182 -4.65 -1.38 1.34
N LYS A 183 -4.82 -2.60 1.81
CA LYS A 183 -5.79 -2.91 2.84
C LYS A 183 -5.16 -2.54 4.18
N THR A 184 -5.80 -1.65 4.93
CA THR A 184 -5.42 -1.42 6.32
C THR A 184 -5.66 -2.71 7.08
N PRO A 185 -4.68 -3.23 7.85
CA PRO A 185 -4.94 -4.33 8.75
C PRO A 185 -6.15 -3.98 9.62
N ASP A 186 -7.15 -4.85 9.66
CA ASP A 186 -8.21 -4.69 10.63
C ASP A 186 -7.58 -4.89 12.02
N LEU A 187 -7.50 -3.82 12.82
CA LEU A 187 -6.91 -3.83 14.17
C LEU A 187 -7.62 -4.82 15.12
N SER A 188 -8.77 -5.40 14.72
CA SER A 188 -9.36 -6.56 15.41
C SER A 188 -8.59 -7.85 15.13
N HIS A 189 -8.11 -8.07 13.91
CA HIS A 189 -7.42 -9.29 13.48
C HIS A 189 -5.90 -9.26 13.69
N GLU A 190 -5.26 -8.09 13.76
CA GLU A 190 -3.82 -8.01 14.10
C GLU A 190 -3.50 -8.62 15.47
N ARG A 191 -4.40 -8.47 16.45
CA ARG A 191 -4.25 -9.06 17.79
C ARG A 191 -4.35 -10.58 17.79
N ASP A 192 -5.16 -11.14 16.90
CA ASP A 192 -5.37 -12.58 16.80
C ASP A 192 -4.26 -13.25 15.97
N MET A 193 -3.73 -12.55 14.95
CA MET A 193 -2.69 -13.07 14.05
C MET A 193 -1.26 -12.92 14.60
N LEU A 194 -0.98 -11.91 15.43
CA LEU A 194 0.31 -11.75 16.10
C LEU A 194 0.47 -12.64 17.35
N ASN A 195 -0.61 -13.29 17.80
CA ASN A 195 -0.55 -14.21 18.93
C ASN A 195 -1.42 -15.47 18.71
N PRO A 196 -1.05 -16.36 17.78
CA PRO A 196 -1.82 -17.57 17.46
C PRO A 196 -1.96 -18.56 18.64
N GLY A 197 -1.23 -18.35 19.73
CA GLY A 197 -1.16 -19.23 20.90
C GLY A 197 -1.88 -18.73 22.15
N ALA A 198 -2.60 -17.60 22.13
CA ALA A 198 -3.24 -17.06 23.32
C ALA A 198 -4.52 -17.80 23.78
N CYS A 199 -4.99 -18.80 23.04
CA CYS A 199 -6.25 -19.50 23.34
C CYS A 199 -6.15 -20.65 24.37
N CYS A 200 -5.05 -20.75 25.13
CA CYS A 200 -4.82 -21.89 26.02
C CYS A 200 -4.51 -21.50 27.46
N ASP A 201 -5.10 -20.45 28.02
CA ASP A 201 -5.04 -20.21 29.48
C ASP A 201 -6.34 -19.56 29.98
N LEU A 202 -7.40 -20.36 30.07
CA LEU A 202 -8.45 -20.12 31.07
C LEU A 202 -8.50 -21.38 31.94
N GLY A 203 -7.94 -21.23 33.14
CA GLY A 203 -7.65 -22.31 34.07
C GLY A 203 -8.85 -23.05 34.63
N ASP A 204 -8.50 -24.17 35.27
CA ASP A 204 -9.33 -25.13 36.00
C ASP A 204 -10.27 -24.52 37.07
#